data_AF-A0A0H4PGM6-F1
#
_entry.id   AF-A0A0H4PGM6-F1
#
_cell.length_a   1.000
_cell.length_b   1.000
_cell.length_c   1.000
_cell.angle_alpha   90.00
_cell.angle_beta   90.00
_cell.angle_gamma   90.00
#
_symmetry.space_group_name_H-M   'P 1'
#
loop_
_entity.id
_entity.type
_entity.pdbx_description
1 polymer ?
#
loop_
_entity_poly.entity_id
_entity_poly.type
_entity_poly.pdbx_seq_one_letter_code
_entity_poly.pdbx_strand_id
1 'polypeptide(L)'
;MEDFLKIKKACEQNTALSVAILDRFLLSYAAEKDKLGKEADQRLNVYKHITEKFGRQWFDMLKSQYIIHRLMKKGGLITKYLKHAAINNLEENKRDWMAFQSENPWRFSFSEVKSQPEKDFYQMEDVFSGDNYLLYSPSIKDIVSRDGEKELWFNLIGYNGTCWQTYGPLSGYASFSPDDIFFFATELNSSIEDEAGLMADIDKNPVPYMMLFAGSTQPSVVHEGERLVMVISEQDGTIAKVQEMERDFNVSYTGGVYRLGLKDWEVSPHFSVAYYNEKSQTVQATALTEKGFESLIAALDKYDVKIEKNADIYLGPSMHNTAAEILKREIELMPLELLFEQENEEEMDEQLQKLNELAGLAIADVTAEKEPDLEALAAQVGIDLESNRHVIEKIITDLKDKVSR
;
A
#
# COMPACT_ATOMS: atom_id res chain seq x y z
N MET A 1 -23.55 -2.13 -32.79
CA MET A 1 -22.27 -1.42 -32.67
C MET A 1 -22.60 -0.05 -32.12
N GLU A 2 -22.02 0.34 -30.99
CA GLU A 2 -22.26 1.66 -30.39
C GLU A 2 -21.77 2.78 -31.32
N ASP A 3 -22.50 3.88 -31.38
CA ASP A 3 -22.12 5.06 -32.15
C ASP A 3 -21.20 5.96 -31.30
N PHE A 4 -19.93 5.59 -31.21
CA PHE A 4 -18.94 6.33 -30.42
C PHE A 4 -18.77 7.78 -30.87
N LEU A 5 -19.06 8.11 -32.13
CA LEU A 5 -19.01 9.50 -32.62
C LEU A 5 -20.13 10.33 -31.98
N LYS A 6 -21.34 9.78 -31.89
CA LYS A 6 -22.46 10.42 -31.20
C LYS A 6 -22.19 10.54 -29.69
N ILE A 7 -21.69 9.48 -29.06
CA ILE A 7 -21.34 9.47 -27.63
C ILE A 7 -20.28 10.54 -27.36
N LYS A 8 -19.22 10.59 -28.16
CA LYS A 8 -18.15 11.59 -28.02
C LYS A 8 -18.67 13.02 -28.08
N LYS A 9 -19.54 13.35 -29.03
CA LYS A 9 -20.17 14.68 -29.11
C LYS A 9 -20.95 15.03 -27.84
N ALA A 10 -21.66 14.07 -27.25
CA ALA A 10 -22.36 14.27 -25.98
C ALA A 10 -21.37 14.49 -24.82
N CYS A 11 -20.31 13.70 -24.73
CA CYS A 11 -19.29 13.86 -23.68
C CYS A 11 -18.53 15.21 -23.85
N GLU A 12 -18.25 15.68 -25.07
CA GLU A 12 -17.66 17.00 -25.34
C GLU A 12 -18.61 18.16 -24.96
N GLN A 13 -19.90 18.06 -25.29
CA GLN A 13 -20.91 19.04 -24.87
C GLN A 13 -21.06 19.09 -23.35
N ASN A 14 -21.06 17.93 -22.70
CA ASN A 14 -21.11 17.84 -21.24
C ASN A 14 -19.86 18.47 -20.60
N THR A 15 -18.67 18.24 -21.15
CA THR A 15 -17.44 18.92 -20.69
C THR A 15 -17.57 20.45 -20.79
N ALA A 16 -18.08 20.97 -21.89
CA ALA A 16 -18.27 22.41 -22.07
C ALA A 16 -19.25 23.00 -21.04
N LEU A 17 -20.34 22.28 -20.74
CA LEU A 17 -21.30 22.67 -19.70
C LEU A 17 -20.69 22.58 -18.30
N SER A 18 -19.97 21.51 -17.99
CA SER A 18 -19.27 21.30 -16.73
C SER A 18 -18.28 22.45 -16.45
N VAL A 19 -17.45 22.82 -17.42
CA VAL A 19 -16.52 23.96 -17.28
C VAL A 19 -17.29 25.28 -17.07
N ALA A 20 -18.36 25.50 -17.85
CA ALA A 20 -19.13 26.75 -17.75
C ALA A 20 -19.87 26.91 -16.42
N ILE A 21 -20.32 25.81 -15.82
CA ILE A 21 -21.17 25.82 -14.62
C ILE A 21 -20.35 25.52 -13.36
N LEU A 22 -19.55 24.47 -13.36
CA LEU A 22 -18.76 24.05 -12.20
C LEU A 22 -17.57 24.98 -12.00
N ASP A 23 -16.65 25.02 -12.96
CA ASP A 23 -15.35 25.69 -12.76
C ASP A 23 -15.48 27.21 -12.71
N ARG A 24 -16.33 27.78 -13.59
CA ARG A 24 -16.49 29.23 -13.70
C ARG A 24 -17.50 29.83 -12.74
N PHE A 25 -18.30 29.01 -12.05
CA PHE A 25 -19.36 29.52 -11.17
C PHE A 25 -19.48 28.75 -9.85
N LEU A 26 -19.94 27.49 -9.87
CA LEU A 26 -20.30 26.78 -8.63
C LEU A 26 -19.10 26.53 -7.72
N LEU A 27 -17.92 26.28 -8.28
CA LEU A 27 -16.71 26.00 -7.51
C LEU A 27 -16.36 27.18 -6.57
N SER A 28 -16.20 28.39 -7.13
CA SER A 28 -15.90 29.59 -6.35
C SER A 28 -17.07 29.98 -5.44
N TYR A 29 -18.31 29.88 -5.94
CA TYR A 29 -19.50 30.22 -5.17
C TYR A 29 -19.64 29.34 -3.92
N ALA A 30 -19.54 28.02 -4.08
CA ALA A 30 -19.65 27.06 -2.98
C ALA A 30 -18.44 27.13 -2.04
N ALA A 31 -17.25 27.42 -2.58
CA ALA A 31 -16.05 27.62 -1.77
C ALA A 31 -16.24 28.76 -0.76
N GLU A 32 -16.85 29.86 -1.18
CA GLU A 32 -17.07 31.05 -0.35
C GLU A 32 -18.35 30.97 0.49
N LYS A 33 -19.50 30.71 -0.13
CA LYS A 33 -20.82 30.81 0.52
C LYS A 33 -21.11 29.66 1.46
N ASP A 34 -20.75 28.45 1.04
CA ASP A 34 -20.92 27.23 1.84
C ASP A 34 -19.64 26.87 2.60
N LYS A 35 -18.62 27.73 2.53
CA LYS A 35 -17.32 27.59 3.21
C LYS A 35 -16.60 26.29 2.86
N LEU A 36 -16.95 25.65 1.73
CA LEU A 36 -16.31 24.42 1.30
C LEU A 36 -14.83 24.63 0.98
N GLY A 37 -14.43 25.85 0.61
CA GLY A 37 -13.02 26.18 0.41
C GLY A 37 -12.22 26.08 1.70
N LYS A 38 -12.78 26.62 2.80
CA LYS A 38 -12.15 26.53 4.12
C LYS A 38 -12.18 25.10 4.66
N GLU A 39 -13.27 24.37 4.46
CA GLU A 39 -13.35 22.95 4.85
C GLU A 39 -12.30 22.12 4.10
N ALA A 40 -12.20 22.28 2.79
CA ALA A 40 -11.22 21.59 1.96
C ALA A 40 -9.78 21.92 2.42
N ASP A 41 -9.48 23.19 2.66
CA ASP A 41 -8.16 23.61 3.18
C ASP A 41 -7.87 22.94 4.53
N GLN A 42 -8.84 22.92 5.45
CA GLN A 42 -8.67 22.29 6.76
C GLN A 42 -8.37 20.80 6.65
N ARG A 43 -9.10 20.08 5.80
CA ARG A 43 -8.91 18.63 5.61
C ARG A 43 -7.60 18.31 4.89
N LEU A 44 -7.29 19.01 3.80
CA LEU A 44 -6.06 18.80 3.03
C LEU A 44 -4.81 19.17 3.85
N ASN A 45 -4.88 20.19 4.71
CA ASN A 45 -3.75 20.60 5.55
C ASN A 45 -3.36 19.57 6.61
N VAL A 46 -4.22 18.61 6.96
CA VAL A 46 -3.82 17.45 7.79
C VAL A 46 -2.69 16.67 7.11
N TYR A 47 -2.74 16.60 5.77
CA TYR A 47 -1.77 15.92 4.92
C TYR A 47 -0.80 16.88 4.24
N LYS A 48 -0.51 18.02 4.90
CA LYS A 48 0.41 19.03 4.37
C LYS A 48 1.77 18.43 3.98
N HIS A 49 2.27 17.45 4.74
CA HIS A 49 3.53 16.73 4.47
C HIS A 49 3.54 15.97 3.15
N ILE A 50 2.37 15.56 2.66
CA ILE A 50 2.20 14.95 1.33
C ILE A 50 2.03 16.05 0.30
N THR A 51 1.04 16.93 0.49
CA THR A 51 0.64 17.92 -0.53
C THR A 51 1.74 18.93 -0.88
N GLU A 52 2.65 19.25 0.05
CA GLU A 52 3.78 20.15 -0.23
C GLU A 52 4.78 19.57 -1.25
N LYS A 53 4.90 18.24 -1.35
CA LYS A 53 5.81 17.58 -2.30
C LYS A 53 5.43 17.83 -3.77
N PHE A 54 4.17 18.15 -4.03
CA PHE A 54 3.62 18.28 -5.38
C PHE A 54 3.30 19.73 -5.78
N GLY A 55 3.50 20.66 -4.86
CA GLY A 55 3.34 22.07 -5.10
C GLY A 55 1.89 22.56 -5.11
N ARG A 56 1.75 23.89 -5.22
CA ARG A 56 0.49 24.59 -5.03
C ARG A 56 -0.59 24.22 -6.04
N GLN A 57 -0.20 24.01 -7.29
CA GLN A 57 -1.15 23.66 -8.36
C GLN A 57 -1.87 22.35 -8.05
N TRP A 58 -1.15 21.34 -7.56
CA TRP A 58 -1.76 20.06 -7.21
C TRP A 58 -2.75 20.20 -6.04
N PHE A 59 -2.36 20.95 -5.01
CA PHE A 59 -3.23 21.28 -3.89
C PHE A 59 -4.55 21.93 -4.35
N ASP A 60 -4.47 22.92 -5.25
CA ASP A 60 -5.66 23.62 -5.76
C ASP A 60 -6.57 22.71 -6.62
N MET A 61 -6.00 21.73 -7.34
CA MET A 61 -6.78 20.73 -8.07
C MET A 61 -7.49 19.74 -7.14
N LEU A 62 -6.80 19.23 -6.11
CA LEU A 62 -7.41 18.35 -5.09
C LEU A 62 -8.53 19.08 -4.34
N LYS A 63 -8.30 20.35 -3.98
CA LYS A 63 -9.32 21.21 -3.37
C LYS A 63 -10.55 21.35 -4.27
N SER A 64 -10.34 21.56 -5.56
CA SER A 64 -11.44 21.71 -6.51
C SER A 64 -12.24 20.41 -6.65
N GLN A 65 -11.55 19.27 -6.79
CA GLN A 65 -12.19 17.96 -6.84
C GLN A 65 -12.99 17.64 -5.58
N TYR A 66 -12.45 17.96 -4.40
CA TYR A 66 -13.16 17.83 -3.13
C TYR A 66 -14.46 18.67 -3.10
N ILE A 67 -14.37 19.96 -3.46
CA ILE A 67 -15.53 20.85 -3.45
C ILE A 67 -16.61 20.35 -4.41
N ILE A 68 -16.23 19.94 -5.62
CA ILE A 68 -17.19 19.41 -6.60
C ILE A 68 -17.81 18.09 -6.13
N HIS A 69 -17.05 17.18 -5.52
CA HIS A 69 -17.63 15.98 -4.92
C HIS A 69 -18.67 16.35 -3.86
N ARG A 70 -18.38 17.28 -2.95
CA ARG A 70 -19.36 17.74 -1.94
C ARG A 70 -20.61 18.38 -2.53
N LEU A 71 -20.50 18.99 -3.70
CA LEU A 71 -21.62 19.56 -4.42
C LEU A 71 -22.49 18.47 -5.06
N MET A 72 -21.85 17.53 -5.74
CA MET A 72 -22.50 16.63 -6.71
C MET A 72 -22.81 15.25 -6.16
N LYS A 73 -22.26 14.86 -5.00
CA LYS A 73 -22.52 13.55 -4.39
C LYS A 73 -23.97 13.37 -3.96
N LYS A 74 -24.34 12.13 -3.62
CA LYS A 74 -25.66 11.80 -3.07
C LYS A 74 -25.93 12.62 -1.81
N GLY A 75 -27.05 13.36 -1.78
CA GLY A 75 -27.37 14.28 -0.69
C GLY A 75 -26.48 15.54 -0.65
N GLY A 76 -25.73 15.81 -1.72
CA GLY A 76 -24.89 16.99 -1.88
C GLY A 76 -25.67 18.28 -2.07
N LEU A 77 -24.93 19.39 -2.20
CA LEU A 77 -25.50 20.73 -2.23
C LEU A 77 -26.13 21.15 -3.57
N ILE A 78 -25.99 20.37 -4.65
CA ILE A 78 -26.54 20.71 -5.97
C ILE A 78 -28.05 21.01 -5.92
N THR A 79 -28.81 20.28 -5.10
CA THR A 79 -30.26 20.48 -4.92
C THR A 79 -30.60 21.84 -4.28
N LYS A 80 -29.72 22.36 -3.42
CA LYS A 80 -29.84 23.72 -2.85
C LYS A 80 -29.63 24.76 -3.94
N TYR A 81 -28.66 24.56 -4.83
CA TYR A 81 -28.34 25.53 -5.89
C TYR A 81 -29.38 25.57 -7.00
N LEU A 82 -30.05 24.46 -7.30
CA LEU A 82 -31.17 24.45 -8.26
C LEU A 82 -32.25 25.48 -7.94
N LYS A 83 -32.43 25.83 -6.66
CA LYS A 83 -33.42 26.81 -6.19
C LYS A 83 -32.88 28.24 -6.13
N HIS A 84 -31.62 28.45 -6.48
CA HIS A 84 -30.95 29.74 -6.32
C HIS A 84 -31.26 30.70 -7.48
N ALA A 85 -31.47 31.98 -7.18
CA ALA A 85 -31.86 32.97 -8.19
C ALA A 85 -30.84 33.11 -9.35
N ALA A 86 -29.54 33.01 -9.05
CA ALA A 86 -28.49 33.05 -10.07
C ALA A 86 -28.56 31.86 -11.06
N ILE A 87 -29.08 30.72 -10.59
CA ILE A 87 -29.28 29.52 -11.42
C ILE A 87 -30.55 29.64 -12.25
N ASN A 88 -31.63 30.19 -11.69
CA ASN A 88 -32.86 30.45 -12.45
C ASN A 88 -32.62 31.36 -13.67
N ASN A 89 -31.62 32.25 -13.59
CA ASN A 89 -31.23 33.13 -14.68
C ASN A 89 -30.26 32.50 -15.71
N LEU A 90 -29.80 31.26 -15.50
CA LEU A 90 -29.02 30.55 -16.51
C LEU A 90 -29.89 30.19 -17.72
N GLU A 91 -29.25 29.96 -18.86
CA GLU A 91 -29.88 29.39 -20.05
C GLU A 91 -30.53 28.03 -19.72
N GLU A 92 -31.61 27.69 -20.44
CA GLU A 92 -32.41 26.49 -20.20
C GLU A 92 -31.57 25.21 -20.20
N ASN A 93 -30.70 25.04 -21.19
CA ASN A 93 -29.77 23.92 -21.28
C ASN A 93 -28.88 23.73 -20.04
N LYS A 94 -28.42 24.82 -19.40
CA LYS A 94 -27.59 24.76 -18.19
C LYS A 94 -28.41 24.39 -16.97
N ARG A 95 -29.65 24.86 -16.87
CA ARG A 95 -30.57 24.49 -15.79
C ARG A 95 -30.95 23.01 -15.90
N ASP A 96 -31.27 22.55 -17.10
CA ASP A 96 -31.62 21.15 -17.36
C ASP A 96 -30.44 20.23 -17.04
N TRP A 97 -29.23 20.62 -17.45
CA TRP A 97 -28.01 19.91 -17.10
C TRP A 97 -27.84 19.80 -15.58
N MET A 98 -28.00 20.90 -14.84
CA MET A 98 -27.89 20.85 -13.37
C MET A 98 -28.97 19.99 -12.72
N ALA A 99 -30.20 20.02 -13.23
CA ALA A 99 -31.29 19.20 -12.74
C ALA A 99 -30.96 17.72 -12.95
N PHE A 100 -30.52 17.35 -14.16
CA PHE A 100 -30.06 16.00 -14.48
C PHE A 100 -28.94 15.55 -13.56
N GLN A 101 -27.92 16.37 -13.35
CA GLN A 101 -26.79 16.02 -12.48
C GLN A 101 -27.20 15.90 -11.00
N SER A 102 -28.27 16.57 -10.56
CA SER A 102 -28.78 16.41 -9.19
C SER A 102 -29.46 15.06 -8.96
N GLU A 103 -29.97 14.44 -10.02
CA GLU A 103 -30.58 13.10 -10.01
C GLU A 103 -29.54 12.00 -10.24
N ASN A 104 -28.36 12.36 -10.75
CA ASN A 104 -27.27 11.45 -11.09
C ASN A 104 -26.01 11.80 -10.28
N PRO A 105 -25.96 11.43 -8.99
CA PRO A 105 -24.91 11.87 -8.08
C PRO A 105 -23.53 11.37 -8.50
N TRP A 106 -22.53 12.22 -8.30
CA TRP A 106 -21.14 11.88 -8.58
C TRP A 106 -20.55 11.07 -7.44
N ARG A 107 -19.61 10.19 -7.77
CA ARG A 107 -18.93 9.35 -6.79
C ARG A 107 -17.46 9.20 -7.13
N PHE A 108 -16.65 8.97 -6.11
CA PHE A 108 -15.33 8.42 -6.35
C PHE A 108 -15.44 6.95 -6.74
N SER A 109 -14.48 6.50 -7.53
CA SER A 109 -14.41 5.14 -8.04
C SER A 109 -12.97 4.68 -8.04
N PHE A 110 -12.73 3.51 -7.45
CA PHE A 110 -11.55 2.70 -7.70
C PHE A 110 -11.89 1.71 -8.79
N SER A 111 -11.20 1.78 -9.92
CA SER A 111 -11.62 1.06 -11.12
C SER A 111 -10.46 0.55 -11.95
N GLU A 112 -10.67 -0.58 -12.62
CA GLU A 112 -9.75 -1.18 -13.58
C GLU A 112 -10.24 -0.98 -15.02
N VAL A 113 -9.31 -0.84 -15.96
CA VAL A 113 -9.63 -0.85 -17.39
C VAL A 113 -9.75 -2.31 -17.86
N LYS A 114 -10.94 -2.74 -18.28
CA LYS A 114 -11.17 -4.08 -18.82
C LYS A 114 -10.97 -4.17 -20.32
N SER A 115 -11.30 -3.11 -21.05
CA SER A 115 -11.04 -3.01 -22.48
C SER A 115 -11.09 -1.55 -22.95
N GLN A 116 -10.55 -1.30 -24.14
CA GLN A 116 -10.63 0.00 -24.82
C GLN A 116 -11.41 -0.17 -26.14
N PRO A 117 -12.74 -0.04 -26.14
CA PRO A 117 -13.55 -0.28 -27.34
C PRO A 117 -13.36 0.77 -28.44
N GLU A 118 -12.94 1.99 -28.10
CA GLU A 118 -12.66 3.08 -29.04
C GLU A 118 -11.64 4.05 -28.41
N LYS A 119 -11.00 4.90 -29.23
CA LYS A 119 -10.09 5.95 -28.75
C LYS A 119 -10.75 6.82 -27.68
N ASP A 120 -10.05 6.99 -26.56
CA ASP A 120 -10.46 7.75 -25.36
C ASP A 120 -11.67 7.17 -24.61
N PHE A 121 -12.17 5.99 -25.01
CA PHE A 121 -13.26 5.26 -24.37
C PHE A 121 -12.74 3.97 -23.72
N TYR A 122 -13.08 3.78 -22.45
CA TYR A 122 -12.59 2.68 -21.63
C TYR A 122 -13.78 1.97 -20.99
N GLN A 123 -13.86 0.65 -21.13
CA GLN A 123 -14.75 -0.17 -20.32
C GLN A 123 -14.10 -0.36 -18.96
N MET A 124 -14.70 0.23 -17.94
CA MET A 124 -14.21 0.19 -16.57
C MET A 124 -15.05 -0.77 -15.73
N GLU A 125 -14.43 -1.36 -14.71
CA GLU A 125 -15.11 -2.02 -13.59
C GLU A 125 -14.66 -1.34 -12.31
N ASP A 126 -15.61 -0.87 -11.50
CA ASP A 126 -15.31 -0.41 -10.14
C ASP A 126 -15.12 -1.64 -9.23
N VAL A 127 -13.93 -1.77 -8.65
CA VAL A 127 -13.48 -3.01 -7.99
C VAL A 127 -14.18 -3.29 -6.66
N PHE A 128 -14.88 -2.31 -6.08
CA PHE A 128 -15.58 -2.45 -4.81
C PHE A 128 -17.09 -2.57 -4.96
N SER A 129 -17.67 -1.98 -6.01
CA SER A 129 -19.11 -2.08 -6.30
C SER A 129 -19.44 -3.15 -7.34
N GLY A 130 -18.47 -3.59 -8.16
CA GLY A 130 -18.69 -4.46 -9.32
C GLY A 130 -19.37 -3.75 -10.50
N ASP A 131 -19.61 -2.44 -10.39
CA ASP A 131 -20.27 -1.65 -11.43
C ASP A 131 -19.40 -1.59 -12.68
N ASN A 132 -19.96 -2.02 -13.81
CA ASN A 132 -19.33 -1.91 -15.11
C ASN A 132 -19.84 -0.67 -15.86
N TYR A 133 -18.94 0.14 -16.40
CA TYR A 133 -19.33 1.37 -17.08
C TYR A 133 -18.38 1.83 -18.20
N LEU A 134 -18.94 2.52 -19.19
CA LEU A 134 -18.17 3.16 -20.25
C LEU A 134 -17.69 4.55 -19.81
N LEU A 135 -16.38 4.71 -19.68
CA LEU A 135 -15.72 5.96 -19.33
C LEU A 135 -15.14 6.65 -20.57
N TYR A 136 -15.45 7.93 -20.74
CA TYR A 136 -14.76 8.80 -21.69
C TYR A 136 -13.73 9.66 -20.94
N SER A 137 -12.44 9.44 -21.20
CA SER A 137 -11.35 10.23 -20.61
C SER A 137 -10.11 10.29 -21.51
N PRO A 138 -9.92 11.37 -22.27
CA PRO A 138 -8.71 11.56 -23.08
C PRO A 138 -7.40 11.54 -22.28
N SER A 139 -7.47 11.94 -20.99
CA SER A 139 -6.30 12.07 -20.13
C SER A 139 -5.73 10.72 -19.65
N ILE A 140 -6.52 9.65 -19.64
CA ILE A 140 -6.00 8.30 -19.31
C ILE A 140 -4.90 7.91 -20.30
N LYS A 141 -5.12 8.15 -21.59
CA LYS A 141 -4.13 7.88 -22.63
C LYS A 141 -2.82 8.64 -22.38
N ASP A 142 -2.92 9.92 -22.03
CA ASP A 142 -1.74 10.76 -21.77
C ASP A 142 -0.95 10.27 -20.55
N ILE A 143 -1.66 9.84 -19.50
CA ILE A 143 -1.05 9.26 -18.29
C ILE A 143 -0.37 7.94 -18.61
N VAL A 144 -1.05 7.01 -19.30
CA VAL A 144 -0.46 5.72 -19.67
C VAL A 144 0.75 5.90 -20.59
N SER A 145 0.68 6.83 -21.54
CA SER A 145 1.81 7.13 -22.44
C SER A 145 3.03 7.70 -21.70
N ARG A 146 2.82 8.44 -20.61
CA ARG A 146 3.88 9.09 -19.83
C ARG A 146 4.43 8.18 -18.73
N ASP A 147 3.56 7.48 -18.02
CA ASP A 147 3.84 6.83 -16.75
C ASP A 147 3.71 5.29 -16.83
N GLY A 148 3.40 4.73 -18.00
CA GLY A 148 3.16 3.30 -18.20
C GLY A 148 1.75 2.84 -17.81
N GLU A 149 1.49 1.55 -18.03
CA GLU A 149 0.23 0.89 -17.65
C GLU A 149 -0.04 1.02 -16.14
N LYS A 150 -1.33 1.04 -15.79
CA LYS A 150 -1.81 1.23 -14.41
C LYS A 150 -2.69 0.05 -14.01
N GLU A 151 -2.44 -0.50 -12.83
CA GLU A 151 -3.24 -1.58 -12.25
C GLU A 151 -4.62 -1.05 -11.83
N LEU A 152 -4.66 0.11 -11.16
CA LEU A 152 -5.89 0.66 -10.60
C LEU A 152 -6.01 2.17 -10.85
N TRP A 153 -7.23 2.68 -10.96
CA TRP A 153 -7.51 4.11 -11.12
C TRP A 153 -8.44 4.62 -10.03
N PHE A 154 -8.13 5.78 -9.44
CA PHE A 154 -9.01 6.50 -8.51
C PHE A 154 -9.44 7.84 -9.08
N ASN A 155 -10.73 7.97 -9.37
CA ASN A 155 -11.29 9.12 -10.07
C ASN A 155 -12.63 9.55 -9.48
N LEU A 156 -12.88 10.87 -9.45
CA LEU A 156 -14.25 11.40 -9.30
C LEU A 156 -14.96 11.29 -10.66
N ILE A 157 -16.05 10.53 -10.71
CA ILE A 157 -16.80 10.29 -11.94
C ILE A 157 -18.24 10.83 -11.85
N GLY A 158 -18.75 11.31 -12.98
CA GLY A 158 -20.12 11.76 -13.15
C GLY A 158 -20.72 11.21 -14.44
N TYR A 159 -21.97 10.76 -14.38
CA TYR A 159 -22.72 10.30 -15.56
C TYR A 159 -23.31 11.50 -16.30
N ASN A 160 -23.26 11.49 -17.64
CA ASN A 160 -23.79 12.57 -18.46
C ASN A 160 -25.07 12.21 -19.24
N GLY A 161 -25.66 11.05 -18.97
CA GLY A 161 -26.81 10.52 -19.71
C GLY A 161 -26.44 9.59 -20.86
N THR A 162 -25.15 9.46 -21.20
CA THR A 162 -24.66 8.56 -22.26
C THR A 162 -23.40 7.81 -21.84
N CYS A 163 -22.43 8.48 -21.24
CA CYS A 163 -21.14 7.95 -20.80
C CYS A 163 -20.82 8.48 -19.38
N TRP A 164 -19.85 7.85 -18.70
CA TRP A 164 -19.24 8.43 -17.52
C TRP A 164 -18.04 9.30 -17.92
N GLN A 165 -17.80 10.37 -17.16
CA GLN A 165 -16.65 11.25 -17.34
C GLN A 165 -15.99 11.57 -16.01
N THR A 166 -14.68 11.78 -16.04
CA THR A 166 -13.89 12.15 -14.87
C THR A 166 -13.87 13.65 -14.62
N TYR A 167 -13.72 14.07 -13.36
CA TYR A 167 -13.48 15.47 -12.98
C TYR A 167 -12.29 15.61 -12.04
N GLY A 168 -11.43 16.60 -12.31
CA GLY A 168 -10.25 16.89 -11.49
C GLY A 168 -9.08 15.93 -11.76
N PRO A 169 -8.15 15.79 -10.80
CA PRO A 169 -7.02 14.88 -10.92
C PRO A 169 -7.44 13.43 -11.14
N LEU A 170 -6.68 12.74 -11.99
CA LEU A 170 -6.75 11.29 -12.19
C LEU A 170 -5.57 10.65 -11.49
N SER A 171 -5.83 9.68 -10.62
CA SER A 171 -4.77 8.91 -9.96
C SER A 171 -4.74 7.53 -10.58
N GLY A 172 -3.71 7.21 -11.36
CA GLY A 172 -3.46 5.86 -11.86
C GLY A 172 -2.30 5.24 -11.08
N TYR A 173 -2.53 4.09 -10.46
CA TYR A 173 -1.56 3.40 -9.61
C TYR A 173 -0.86 2.30 -10.39
N ALA A 174 0.47 2.28 -10.35
CA ALA A 174 1.27 1.28 -11.05
C ALA A 174 1.31 -0.08 -10.33
N SER A 175 0.99 -0.14 -9.03
CA SER A 175 1.16 -1.35 -8.22
C SER A 175 0.10 -1.59 -7.15
N PHE A 176 -0.87 -0.69 -7.00
CA PHE A 176 -1.91 -0.84 -5.97
C PHE A 176 -3.04 -1.73 -6.48
N SER A 177 -3.35 -2.77 -5.71
CA SER A 177 -4.48 -3.67 -5.90
C SER A 177 -5.71 -3.23 -5.09
N PRO A 178 -6.88 -3.87 -5.27
CA PRO A 178 -8.03 -3.66 -4.39
C PRO A 178 -7.73 -3.95 -2.91
N ASP A 179 -6.97 -5.01 -2.61
CA ASP A 179 -6.58 -5.38 -1.24
C ASP A 179 -5.71 -4.32 -0.58
N ASP A 180 -4.79 -3.71 -1.33
CA ASP A 180 -3.96 -2.59 -0.85
C ASP A 180 -4.83 -1.40 -0.41
N ILE A 181 -5.87 -1.08 -1.18
CA ILE A 181 -6.80 0.01 -0.85
C ILE A 181 -7.67 -0.35 0.36
N PHE A 182 -8.11 -1.61 0.46
CA PHE A 182 -8.88 -2.08 1.60
C PHE A 182 -8.05 -2.02 2.89
N PHE A 183 -6.81 -2.49 2.84
CA PHE A 183 -5.83 -2.36 3.92
C PHE A 183 -5.64 -0.89 4.35
N PHE A 184 -5.42 0.02 3.40
CA PHE A 184 -5.28 1.43 3.74
C PHE A 184 -6.56 2.01 4.38
N ALA A 185 -7.74 1.56 3.94
CA ALA A 185 -9.01 1.98 4.51
C ALA A 185 -9.17 1.49 5.96
N THR A 186 -8.80 0.25 6.27
CA THR A 186 -8.89 -0.29 7.64
C THR A 186 -7.86 0.36 8.57
N GLU A 187 -6.67 0.72 8.08
CA GLU A 187 -5.67 1.48 8.83
C GLU A 187 -6.11 2.92 9.14
N LEU A 188 -6.98 3.51 8.30
CA LEU A 188 -7.61 4.80 8.53
C LEU A 188 -8.80 4.70 9.49
N ASN A 189 -9.60 3.66 9.34
CA ASN A 189 -10.81 3.42 10.09
C ASN A 189 -11.04 1.91 10.27
N SER A 190 -10.68 1.40 11.45
CA SER A 190 -10.77 -0.02 11.79
C SER A 190 -12.20 -0.56 11.89
N SER A 191 -13.23 0.28 11.71
CA SER A 191 -14.63 -0.16 11.68
C SER A 191 -15.10 -0.58 10.28
N ILE A 192 -14.22 -0.51 9.27
CA ILE A 192 -14.53 -0.95 7.91
C ILE A 192 -14.33 -2.47 7.86
N GLU A 193 -15.40 -3.20 7.56
CA GLU A 193 -15.41 -4.66 7.52
C GLU A 193 -15.70 -5.20 6.12
N ASP A 194 -16.24 -4.38 5.22
CA ASP A 194 -16.66 -4.77 3.86
C ASP A 194 -16.51 -3.63 2.84
N GLU A 195 -16.70 -3.95 1.57
CA GLU A 195 -16.56 -3.01 0.45
C GLU A 195 -17.59 -1.87 0.52
N ALA A 196 -18.78 -2.15 1.06
CA ALA A 196 -19.82 -1.15 1.25
C ALA A 196 -19.41 -0.10 2.30
N GLY A 197 -18.81 -0.54 3.41
CA GLY A 197 -18.24 0.30 4.45
C GLY A 197 -17.09 1.14 3.91
N LEU A 198 -16.20 0.55 3.10
CA LEU A 198 -15.13 1.26 2.42
C LEU A 198 -15.68 2.37 1.51
N MET A 199 -16.64 2.06 0.64
CA MET A 199 -17.21 3.04 -0.28
C MET A 199 -17.97 4.15 0.45
N ALA A 200 -18.62 3.83 1.58
CA ALA A 200 -19.24 4.83 2.45
C ALA A 200 -18.20 5.75 3.11
N ASP A 201 -17.04 5.22 3.52
CA ASP A 201 -15.95 6.01 4.07
C ASP A 201 -15.35 6.96 3.03
N ILE A 202 -15.08 6.46 1.80
CA ILE A 202 -14.61 7.30 0.68
C ILE A 202 -15.59 8.45 0.42
N ASP A 203 -16.90 8.18 0.34
CA ASP A 203 -17.89 9.23 0.09
C ASP A 203 -17.98 10.25 1.24
N LYS A 204 -17.72 9.82 2.47
CA LYS A 204 -17.72 10.69 3.64
C LYS A 204 -16.44 11.51 3.77
N ASN A 205 -15.30 10.90 3.48
CA ASN A 205 -13.97 11.45 3.71
C ASN A 205 -13.00 11.02 2.59
N PRO A 206 -13.09 11.60 1.39
CA PRO A 206 -12.27 11.18 0.25
C PRO A 206 -10.80 11.66 0.35
N VAL A 207 -10.49 12.59 1.26
CA VAL A 207 -9.18 13.26 1.32
C VAL A 207 -8.00 12.31 1.57
N PRO A 208 -8.06 11.34 2.50
CA PRO A 208 -6.97 10.39 2.68
C PRO A 208 -6.71 9.54 1.42
N TYR A 209 -7.77 9.10 0.74
CA TYR A 209 -7.67 8.35 -0.51
C TYR A 209 -7.10 9.19 -1.66
N MET A 210 -7.42 10.48 -1.70
CA MET A 210 -6.76 11.42 -2.60
C MET A 210 -5.25 11.51 -2.35
N MET A 211 -4.75 11.21 -1.14
CA MET A 211 -3.30 11.24 -0.82
C MET A 211 -2.54 10.02 -1.35
N LEU A 212 -3.24 8.93 -1.70
CA LEU A 212 -2.61 7.74 -2.28
C LEU A 212 -1.84 8.02 -3.57
N PHE A 213 -2.13 9.14 -4.25
CA PHE A 213 -1.34 9.59 -5.39
C PHE A 213 0.17 9.71 -5.07
N ALA A 214 0.55 9.86 -3.79
CA ALA A 214 1.95 9.87 -3.36
C ALA A 214 2.71 8.59 -3.71
N GLY A 215 2.01 7.45 -3.79
CA GLY A 215 2.56 6.16 -4.21
C GLY A 215 2.23 5.77 -5.66
N SER A 216 1.52 6.61 -6.42
CA SER A 216 0.94 6.24 -7.72
C SER A 216 1.93 5.73 -8.77
N THR A 217 3.18 6.19 -8.75
CA THR A 217 4.22 5.80 -9.71
C THR A 217 5.14 4.70 -9.18
N GLN A 218 4.95 4.22 -7.95
CA GLN A 218 5.78 3.16 -7.40
C GLN A 218 5.46 1.84 -8.12
N PRO A 219 6.45 1.19 -8.78
CA PRO A 219 6.22 -0.06 -9.46
C PRO A 219 6.07 -1.21 -8.47
N SER A 220 5.44 -2.30 -8.93
CA SER A 220 5.41 -3.56 -8.19
C SER A 220 6.84 -4.08 -8.00
N VAL A 221 7.16 -4.54 -6.79
CA VAL A 221 8.50 -5.06 -6.47
C VAL A 221 8.57 -6.53 -6.87
N VAL A 222 9.61 -6.90 -7.63
CA VAL A 222 9.84 -8.28 -8.08
C VAL A 222 11.24 -8.70 -7.67
N HIS A 223 11.36 -9.85 -7.01
CA HIS A 223 12.63 -10.45 -6.61
C HIS A 223 12.66 -11.92 -7.02
N GLU A 224 13.72 -12.33 -7.71
CA GLU A 224 13.88 -13.70 -8.24
C GLU A 224 12.71 -14.22 -9.10
N GLY A 225 12.02 -13.30 -9.79
CA GLY A 225 10.88 -13.64 -10.65
C GLY A 225 9.53 -13.73 -9.92
N GLU A 226 9.51 -13.52 -8.60
CA GLU A 226 8.31 -13.52 -7.78
C GLU A 226 7.91 -12.06 -7.43
N ARG A 227 6.62 -11.73 -7.53
CA ARG A 227 6.10 -10.45 -7.02
C ARG A 227 6.15 -10.49 -5.49
N LEU A 228 6.77 -9.49 -4.88
CA LEU A 228 6.77 -9.36 -3.44
C LEU A 228 5.43 -8.81 -2.97
N VAL A 229 4.77 -9.59 -2.13
CA VAL A 229 3.49 -9.29 -1.48
C VAL A 229 3.52 -9.89 -0.10
N MET A 230 3.18 -9.11 0.93
CA MET A 230 3.04 -9.64 2.27
C MET A 230 1.67 -10.30 2.39
N VAL A 231 1.68 -11.60 2.65
CA VAL A 231 0.48 -12.42 2.81
C VAL A 231 0.45 -12.91 4.25
N ILE A 232 -0.59 -12.54 5.00
CA ILE A 232 -0.76 -12.91 6.41
C ILE A 232 -2.14 -13.52 6.61
N SER A 233 -2.20 -14.60 7.37
CA SER A 233 -3.46 -15.14 7.89
C SER A 233 -3.29 -15.56 9.33
N GLU A 234 -4.28 -15.27 10.16
CA GLU A 234 -4.32 -15.63 11.56
C GLU A 234 -5.63 -16.35 11.89
N GLN A 235 -5.52 -17.39 12.69
CA GLN A 235 -6.69 -18.14 13.13
C GLN A 235 -6.48 -18.74 14.52
N ASP A 236 -7.59 -19.01 15.19
CA ASP A 236 -7.60 -19.83 16.38
C ASP A 236 -7.13 -21.25 16.05
N GLY A 237 -6.16 -21.76 16.80
CA GLY A 237 -5.57 -23.06 16.55
C GLY A 237 -4.57 -23.47 17.62
N THR A 238 -4.43 -24.78 17.83
CA THR A 238 -3.46 -25.35 18.75
C THR A 238 -2.55 -26.32 18.03
N ILE A 239 -1.24 -26.19 18.24
CA ILE A 239 -0.26 -27.16 17.76
C ILE A 239 0.16 -28.04 18.93
N ALA A 240 -0.40 -29.24 19.02
CA ALA A 240 -0.19 -30.11 20.19
C ALA A 240 1.26 -30.62 20.33
N LYS A 241 1.98 -30.74 19.21
CA LYS A 241 3.34 -31.32 19.17
C LYS A 241 4.21 -30.63 18.13
N VAL A 242 4.63 -29.40 18.44
CA VAL A 242 5.49 -28.60 17.58
C VAL A 242 6.78 -29.35 17.20
N GLN A 243 7.32 -30.20 18.07
CA GLN A 243 8.55 -30.95 17.82
C GLN A 243 8.41 -31.95 16.66
N GLU A 244 7.20 -32.47 16.38
CA GLU A 244 6.99 -33.36 15.23
C GLU A 244 7.14 -32.61 13.89
N MET A 245 7.05 -31.27 13.91
CA MET A 245 7.15 -30.39 12.74
C MET A 245 8.59 -30.07 12.35
N GLU A 246 9.59 -30.37 13.20
CA GLU A 246 11.02 -30.16 12.92
C GLU A 246 11.50 -30.89 11.65
N ARG A 247 10.72 -31.85 11.15
CA ARG A 247 11.00 -32.50 9.86
C ARG A 247 10.94 -31.50 8.71
N ASP A 248 9.87 -30.71 8.64
CA ASP A 248 9.59 -29.78 7.53
C ASP A 248 9.93 -28.31 7.89
N PHE A 249 10.08 -28.00 9.18
CA PHE A 249 10.28 -26.64 9.67
C PHE A 249 11.57 -26.50 10.49
N ASN A 250 12.17 -25.31 10.43
CA ASN A 250 13.13 -24.82 11.41
C ASN A 250 12.35 -24.17 12.54
N VAL A 251 12.53 -24.68 13.76
CA VAL A 251 11.72 -24.33 14.93
C VAL A 251 12.56 -23.51 15.90
N SER A 252 12.09 -22.31 16.23
CA SER A 252 12.62 -21.46 17.30
C SER A 252 11.51 -21.17 18.32
N TYR A 253 11.89 -20.85 19.56
CA TYR A 253 10.93 -20.56 20.63
C TYR A 253 11.41 -19.41 21.49
N THR A 254 10.56 -18.40 21.66
CA THR A 254 10.79 -17.31 22.60
C THR A 254 9.48 -16.85 23.22
N GLY A 255 9.49 -16.52 24.51
CA GLY A 255 8.36 -15.84 25.18
C GLY A 255 6.98 -16.51 25.08
N GLY A 256 6.87 -17.83 24.87
CA GLY A 256 5.58 -18.50 24.67
C GLY A 256 5.09 -18.51 23.21
N VAL A 257 5.97 -18.18 22.27
CA VAL A 257 5.72 -18.17 20.83
C VAL A 257 6.70 -19.10 20.15
N TYR A 258 6.19 -20.03 19.35
CA TYR A 258 6.98 -20.84 18.43
C TYR A 258 7.05 -20.15 17.07
N ARG A 259 8.25 -20.07 16.49
CA ARG A 259 8.48 -19.68 15.09
C ARG A 259 8.80 -20.93 14.29
N LEU A 260 8.07 -21.14 13.21
CA LEU A 260 8.13 -22.30 12.33
C LEU A 260 8.50 -21.82 10.92
N GLY A 261 9.79 -21.71 10.64
CA GLY A 261 10.30 -21.36 9.31
C GLY A 261 10.24 -22.57 8.38
N LEU A 262 9.53 -22.49 7.25
CA LEU A 262 9.47 -23.61 6.31
C LEU A 262 10.85 -23.86 5.69
N LYS A 263 11.39 -25.07 5.82
CA LYS A 263 12.72 -25.39 5.26
C LYS A 263 12.75 -25.13 3.78
N ASP A 264 13.87 -24.57 3.30
CA ASP A 264 14.11 -24.10 1.94
C ASP A 264 13.31 -22.86 1.50
N TRP A 265 12.37 -22.36 2.33
CA TRP A 265 11.47 -21.24 1.99
C TRP A 265 11.43 -20.13 3.05
N GLU A 266 12.02 -20.32 4.23
CA GLU A 266 12.02 -19.34 5.32
C GLU A 266 12.87 -18.08 5.03
N VAL A 267 13.67 -18.11 3.96
CA VAL A 267 14.53 -17.00 3.51
C VAL A 267 13.97 -16.34 2.26
N SER A 268 14.65 -15.27 1.81
CA SER A 268 14.37 -14.60 0.54
C SER A 268 14.25 -15.59 -0.63
N PRO A 269 13.32 -15.39 -1.58
CA PRO A 269 12.36 -14.28 -1.65
C PRO A 269 11.08 -14.51 -0.85
N HIS A 270 10.87 -15.72 -0.32
CA HIS A 270 9.57 -16.18 0.14
C HIS A 270 9.27 -15.83 1.59
N PHE A 271 10.25 -15.96 2.48
CA PHE A 271 10.08 -15.74 3.91
C PHE A 271 8.83 -16.46 4.48
N SER A 272 8.70 -17.75 4.16
CA SER A 272 7.55 -18.58 4.56
C SER A 272 7.68 -19.02 6.02
N VAL A 273 7.00 -18.33 6.93
CA VAL A 273 7.10 -18.54 8.38
C VAL A 273 5.71 -18.59 9.02
N ALA A 274 5.51 -19.52 9.96
CA ALA A 274 4.34 -19.50 10.82
C ALA A 274 4.73 -19.27 12.29
N TYR A 275 3.85 -18.61 13.04
CA TYR A 275 4.00 -18.36 14.46
C TYR A 275 2.84 -19.03 15.20
N TYR A 276 3.14 -19.77 16.26
CA TYR A 276 2.14 -20.31 17.16
C TYR A 276 2.30 -19.68 18.55
N ASN A 277 1.28 -18.94 18.98
CA ASN A 277 1.24 -18.32 20.30
C ASN A 277 0.45 -19.19 21.27
N GLU A 278 1.15 -19.77 22.25
CA GLU A 278 0.55 -20.71 23.21
C GLU A 278 -0.51 -20.07 24.11
N LYS A 279 -0.36 -18.77 24.39
CA LYS A 279 -1.22 -18.05 25.33
C LYS A 279 -2.55 -17.66 24.70
N SER A 280 -2.53 -17.15 23.46
CA SER A 280 -3.75 -16.85 22.70
C SER A 280 -4.34 -18.06 22.01
N GLN A 281 -3.55 -19.13 21.84
CA GLN A 281 -3.91 -20.29 21.02
C GLN A 281 -4.25 -19.86 19.58
N THR A 282 -3.39 -19.03 19.00
CA THR A 282 -3.51 -18.56 17.62
C THR A 282 -2.30 -19.01 16.80
N VAL A 283 -2.56 -19.32 15.53
CA VAL A 283 -1.53 -19.61 14.53
C VAL A 283 -1.60 -18.54 13.46
N GLN A 284 -0.49 -17.83 13.26
CA GLN A 284 -0.32 -16.85 12.20
C GLN A 284 0.61 -17.42 11.14
N ALA A 285 0.19 -17.45 9.87
CA ALA A 285 1.02 -17.80 8.74
C ALA A 285 1.38 -16.53 7.97
N THR A 286 2.65 -16.40 7.59
CA THR A 286 3.17 -15.23 6.89
C THR A 286 4.13 -15.63 5.76
N ALA A 287 4.03 -14.94 4.62
CA ALA A 287 5.03 -15.00 3.56
C ALA A 287 5.14 -13.66 2.81
N LEU A 288 6.24 -13.48 2.10
CA LEU A 288 6.52 -12.34 1.21
C LEU A 288 6.24 -12.65 -0.26
N THR A 289 5.74 -13.85 -0.58
CA THR A 289 5.17 -14.17 -1.89
C THR A 289 3.95 -15.10 -1.74
N GLU A 290 3.02 -15.02 -2.69
CA GLU A 290 1.84 -15.89 -2.73
C GLU A 290 2.23 -17.38 -2.75
N LYS A 291 3.20 -17.76 -3.60
CA LYS A 291 3.72 -19.13 -3.67
C LYS A 291 4.36 -19.61 -2.37
N GLY A 292 5.06 -18.71 -1.67
CA GLY A 292 5.62 -18.98 -0.34
C GLY A 292 4.52 -19.25 0.68
N PHE A 293 3.44 -18.46 0.63
CA PHE A 293 2.27 -18.64 1.49
C PHE A 293 1.56 -19.96 1.20
N GLU A 294 1.31 -20.28 -0.07
CA GLU A 294 0.67 -21.54 -0.49
C GLU A 294 1.48 -22.77 -0.06
N SER A 295 2.81 -22.69 -0.15
CA SER A 295 3.70 -23.77 0.29
C SER A 295 3.68 -23.93 1.82
N LEU A 296 3.64 -22.81 2.56
CA LEU A 296 3.53 -22.79 4.01
C LEU A 296 2.24 -23.45 4.50
N ILE A 297 1.08 -23.04 3.98
CA ILE A 297 -0.20 -23.62 4.40
C ILE A 297 -0.30 -25.11 4.04
N ALA A 298 0.28 -25.53 2.91
CA ALA A 298 0.31 -26.94 2.53
C ALA A 298 1.23 -27.76 3.44
N ALA A 299 2.31 -27.18 3.95
CA ALA A 299 3.17 -27.82 4.94
C ALA A 299 2.48 -27.92 6.31
N LEU A 300 1.76 -26.87 6.73
CA LEU A 300 0.98 -26.87 7.98
C LEU A 300 -0.16 -27.90 7.98
N ASP A 301 -0.85 -28.08 6.85
CA ASP A 301 -1.95 -29.06 6.71
C ASP A 301 -1.49 -30.51 6.95
N LYS A 302 -0.21 -30.85 6.70
CA LYS A 302 0.36 -32.17 7.02
C LYS A 302 0.33 -32.49 8.52
N TYR A 303 0.25 -31.47 9.36
CA TYR A 303 0.21 -31.55 10.81
C TYR A 303 -1.17 -31.16 11.36
N ASP A 304 -2.22 -31.25 10.53
CA ASP A 304 -3.61 -30.91 10.85
C ASP A 304 -3.84 -29.44 11.25
N VAL A 305 -2.91 -28.54 10.88
CA VAL A 305 -3.04 -27.08 11.07
C VAL A 305 -3.58 -26.46 9.79
N LYS A 306 -4.90 -26.28 9.73
CA LYS A 306 -5.61 -25.81 8.52
C LYS A 306 -5.78 -24.31 8.50
N ILE A 307 -4.93 -23.59 7.77
CA ILE A 307 -5.05 -22.14 7.55
C ILE A 307 -5.93 -21.89 6.32
N GLU A 308 -6.82 -20.90 6.39
CA GLU A 308 -7.58 -20.48 5.23
C GLU A 308 -6.67 -19.92 4.11
N LYS A 309 -7.06 -20.16 2.86
CA LYS A 309 -6.31 -19.63 1.71
C LYS A 309 -6.52 -18.13 1.49
N ASN A 310 -7.66 -17.61 1.97
CA ASN A 310 -7.97 -16.20 1.86
C ASN A 310 -7.19 -15.48 2.95
N ALA A 311 -6.27 -14.61 2.54
CA ALA A 311 -5.43 -13.89 3.47
C ALA A 311 -6.21 -12.78 4.19
N ASP A 312 -5.93 -12.59 5.48
CA ASP A 312 -6.42 -11.43 6.23
C ASP A 312 -5.73 -10.15 5.76
N ILE A 313 -4.46 -10.26 5.36
CA ILE A 313 -3.67 -9.18 4.79
C ILE A 313 -2.99 -9.69 3.51
N TYR A 314 -3.23 -9.00 2.42
CA TYR A 314 -2.51 -9.15 1.16
C TYR A 314 -2.03 -7.77 0.71
N LEU A 315 -0.74 -7.47 0.91
CA LEU A 315 -0.24 -6.10 0.85
C LEU A 315 1.06 -5.99 0.04
N GLY A 316 1.05 -5.09 -0.95
CA GLY A 316 2.25 -4.71 -1.68
C GLY A 316 3.17 -3.80 -0.85
N PRO A 317 4.51 -3.93 -0.97
CA PRO A 317 5.46 -3.04 -0.29
C PRO A 317 5.26 -1.55 -0.62
N SER A 318 4.79 -1.23 -1.83
CA SER A 318 4.49 0.14 -2.23
C SER A 318 3.34 0.73 -1.42
N MET A 319 2.28 -0.03 -1.18
CA MET A 319 1.17 0.41 -0.35
C MET A 319 1.59 0.54 1.11
N HIS A 320 2.32 -0.43 1.66
CA HIS A 320 2.81 -0.37 3.04
C HIS A 320 3.59 0.93 3.33
N ASN A 321 4.57 1.24 2.48
CA ASN A 321 5.35 2.47 2.59
C ASN A 321 4.49 3.73 2.40
N THR A 322 3.59 3.72 1.43
CA THR A 322 2.72 4.87 1.14
C THR A 322 1.74 5.13 2.29
N ALA A 323 1.14 4.08 2.85
CA ALA A 323 0.25 4.16 3.99
C ALA A 323 0.98 4.72 5.22
N ALA A 324 2.15 4.20 5.55
CA ALA A 324 2.97 4.69 6.66
C ALA A 324 3.32 6.18 6.49
N GLU A 325 3.69 6.60 5.28
CA GLU A 325 3.99 8.01 4.96
C GLU A 325 2.76 8.91 5.14
N ILE A 326 1.60 8.51 4.60
CA ILE A 326 0.37 9.30 4.69
C ILE A 326 -0.11 9.41 6.13
N LEU A 327 -0.07 8.30 6.88
CA LEU A 327 -0.54 8.22 8.27
C LEU A 327 0.47 8.75 9.28
N LYS A 328 1.73 8.98 8.89
CA LYS A 328 2.83 9.42 9.76
C LYS A 328 3.06 8.51 10.96
N ARG A 329 2.87 7.20 10.76
CA ARG A 329 3.18 6.19 11.76
C ARG A 329 3.76 4.98 11.08
N GLU A 330 4.60 4.28 11.82
CA GLU A 330 5.00 2.94 11.45
C GLU A 330 3.79 2.01 11.49
N ILE A 331 3.75 1.07 10.56
CA ILE A 331 2.71 0.05 10.45
C ILE A 331 3.42 -1.27 10.63
N GLU A 332 3.34 -1.81 11.83
CA GLU A 332 3.94 -3.10 12.18
C GLU A 332 3.03 -4.23 11.72
N LEU A 333 3.52 -5.08 10.81
CA LEU A 333 2.75 -6.17 10.23
C LEU A 333 3.18 -7.53 10.75
N MET A 334 4.40 -7.65 11.29
CA MET A 334 4.96 -8.91 11.78
C MET A 334 5.46 -8.75 13.22
N PRO A 335 4.59 -8.33 14.17
CA PRO A 335 5.02 -8.08 15.55
C PRO A 335 5.58 -9.32 16.25
N LEU A 336 5.22 -10.53 15.80
CA LEU A 336 5.74 -11.79 16.32
C LEU A 336 7.18 -12.08 15.86
N GLU A 337 7.59 -11.60 14.68
CA GLU A 337 8.96 -11.81 14.19
C GLU A 337 9.97 -10.97 14.99
N LEU A 338 9.57 -9.76 15.42
CA LEU A 338 10.41 -8.89 16.23
C LEU A 338 10.87 -9.53 17.55
N LEU A 339 10.12 -10.52 18.06
CA LEU A 339 10.51 -11.27 19.25
C LEU A 339 11.79 -12.10 19.02
N PHE A 340 12.05 -12.49 17.78
CA PHE A 340 13.20 -13.31 17.38
C PHE A 340 14.36 -12.47 16.82
N GLU A 341 14.10 -11.25 16.35
CA GLU A 341 15.15 -10.29 15.98
C GLU A 341 15.95 -9.80 17.20
N GLN A 342 15.26 -9.52 18.31
CA GLN A 342 15.90 -9.04 19.55
C GLN A 342 16.89 -10.07 20.13
N GLU A 343 16.57 -11.37 20.05
CA GLU A 343 17.50 -12.42 20.47
C GLU A 343 18.76 -12.46 19.58
N ASN A 344 18.61 -12.27 18.27
CA ASN A 344 19.73 -12.28 17.33
C ASN A 344 20.65 -11.05 17.48
N GLU A 345 20.11 -9.86 17.80
CA GLU A 345 20.93 -8.66 18.03
C GLU A 345 21.80 -8.81 19.28
N GLU A 346 21.26 -9.34 20.38
CA GLU A 346 22.03 -9.60 21.61
C GLU A 346 23.16 -10.63 21.36
N GLU A 347 22.86 -11.72 20.64
CA GLU A 347 23.87 -12.73 20.28
C GLU A 347 24.95 -12.16 19.34
N MET A 348 24.58 -11.33 18.37
CA MET A 348 25.52 -10.71 17.43
C MET A 348 26.44 -9.70 18.13
N ASP A 349 25.90 -8.90 19.06
CA ASP A 349 26.69 -7.96 19.86
C ASP A 349 27.70 -8.69 20.76
N GLU A 350 27.31 -9.81 21.37
CA GLU A 350 28.24 -10.65 22.12
C GLU A 350 29.35 -11.25 21.25
N GLN A 351 29.01 -11.73 20.04
CA GLN A 351 30.01 -12.25 19.10
C GLN A 351 30.98 -11.16 18.63
N LEU A 352 30.48 -9.95 18.34
CA LEU A 352 31.32 -8.81 17.97
C LEU A 352 32.24 -8.38 19.11
N GLN A 353 31.78 -8.39 20.37
CA GLN A 353 32.64 -8.14 21.52
C GLN A 353 33.77 -9.17 21.63
N LYS A 354 33.47 -10.46 21.51
CA LYS A 354 34.48 -11.53 21.54
C LYS A 354 35.52 -11.38 20.42
N LEU A 355 35.08 -11.01 19.21
CA LEU A 355 36.00 -10.75 18.08
C LEU A 355 36.89 -9.54 18.31
N ASN A 356 36.36 -8.47 18.91
CA ASN A 356 37.15 -7.30 19.30
C ASN A 356 38.16 -7.61 20.40
N GLU A 357 37.79 -8.43 21.39
CA GLU A 357 38.71 -8.91 22.43
C GLU A 357 39.84 -9.77 21.84
N LEU A 358 39.50 -10.68 20.92
CA LEU A 358 40.48 -11.49 20.19
C LEU A 358 41.48 -10.61 19.44
N ALA A 359 40.97 -9.62 18.70
CA ALA A 359 41.81 -8.66 17.99
C ALA A 359 42.74 -7.90 18.96
N GLY A 360 42.22 -7.48 20.12
CA GLY A 360 42.97 -6.81 21.17
C GLY A 360 44.13 -7.65 21.73
N LEU A 361 43.88 -8.95 21.99
CA LEU A 361 44.89 -9.89 22.46
C LEU A 361 45.97 -10.15 21.39
N ALA A 362 45.58 -10.23 20.13
CA ALA A 362 46.50 -10.49 19.02
C ALA A 362 47.45 -9.32 18.73
N ILE A 363 47.13 -8.08 19.12
CA ILE A 363 47.99 -6.89 18.89
C ILE A 363 49.38 -7.09 19.49
N ALA A 364 49.49 -7.69 20.69
CA ALA A 364 50.77 -7.87 21.36
C ALA A 364 51.71 -8.81 20.56
N ASP A 365 51.16 -9.87 19.98
CA ASP A 365 51.94 -10.81 19.16
C ASP A 365 52.29 -10.20 17.80
N VAL A 366 51.32 -9.53 17.16
CA VAL A 366 51.53 -8.84 15.86
C VAL A 366 52.59 -7.73 15.97
N THR A 367 52.56 -6.92 17.02
CA THR A 367 53.57 -5.85 17.26
C THR A 367 54.95 -6.39 17.63
N ALA A 368 55.03 -7.62 18.11
CA ALA A 368 56.28 -8.33 18.36
C ALA A 368 56.79 -9.13 17.15
N GLU A 369 56.19 -8.95 15.97
CA GLU A 369 56.45 -9.72 14.73
C GLU A 369 56.30 -11.24 14.92
N LYS A 370 55.44 -11.67 15.84
CA LYS A 370 55.11 -13.08 16.07
C LYS A 370 53.77 -13.42 15.42
N GLU A 371 53.66 -14.65 14.95
CA GLU A 371 52.38 -15.18 14.52
C GLU A 371 51.48 -15.45 15.73
N PRO A 372 50.28 -14.84 15.81
CA PRO A 372 49.34 -15.12 16.90
C PRO A 372 48.84 -16.56 16.84
N ASP A 373 48.76 -17.22 18.00
CA ASP A 373 48.18 -18.56 18.11
C ASP A 373 46.64 -18.46 18.09
N LEU A 374 46.05 -18.67 16.92
CA LEU A 374 44.61 -18.53 16.70
C LEU A 374 43.78 -19.51 17.52
N GLU A 375 44.29 -20.72 17.78
CA GLU A 375 43.60 -21.73 18.59
C GLU A 375 43.57 -21.30 20.05
N ALA A 376 44.70 -20.84 20.59
CA ALA A 376 44.77 -20.35 21.95
C ALA A 376 43.92 -19.08 22.15
N LEU A 377 43.96 -18.14 21.19
CA LEU A 377 43.21 -16.90 21.26
C LEU A 377 41.69 -17.14 21.15
N ALA A 378 41.25 -17.97 20.20
CA ALA A 378 39.83 -18.31 20.04
C ALA A 378 39.30 -19.06 21.28
N ALA A 379 40.06 -20.00 21.84
CA ALA A 379 39.70 -20.68 23.08
C ALA A 379 39.62 -19.71 24.28
N GLN A 380 40.49 -18.70 24.32
CA GLN A 380 40.53 -17.71 25.40
C GLN A 380 39.31 -16.79 25.42
N VAL A 381 38.78 -16.39 24.26
CA VAL A 381 37.57 -15.55 24.14
C VAL A 381 36.29 -16.36 23.93
N GLY A 382 36.39 -17.70 23.91
CA GLY A 382 35.23 -18.59 23.74
C GLY A 382 34.60 -18.53 22.34
N ILE A 383 35.39 -18.32 21.29
CA ILE A 383 34.96 -18.38 19.89
C ILE A 383 35.26 -19.76 19.33
N ASP A 384 34.30 -20.36 18.63
CA ASP A 384 34.56 -21.56 17.83
C ASP A 384 35.41 -21.20 16.60
N LEU A 385 36.66 -21.68 16.60
CA LEU A 385 37.62 -21.38 15.54
C LEU A 385 37.17 -21.94 14.19
N GLU A 386 36.57 -23.13 14.15
CA GLU A 386 36.20 -23.77 12.88
C GLU A 386 35.12 -22.97 12.14
N SER A 387 34.10 -22.51 12.86
CA SER A 387 33.02 -21.70 12.26
C SER A 387 33.46 -20.27 11.90
N ASN A 388 34.52 -19.74 12.52
CA ASN A 388 34.92 -18.33 12.39
C ASN A 388 36.30 -18.10 11.75
N ARG A 389 36.98 -19.16 11.31
CA ARG A 389 38.37 -19.15 10.82
C ARG A 389 38.63 -18.03 9.81
N HIS A 390 37.76 -17.90 8.81
CA HIS A 390 37.94 -16.92 7.73
C HIS A 390 37.86 -15.47 8.23
N VAL A 391 37.00 -15.19 9.21
CA VAL A 391 36.83 -13.86 9.80
C VAL A 391 38.03 -13.51 10.69
N ILE A 392 38.45 -14.47 11.52
CA ILE A 392 39.61 -14.32 12.42
C ILE A 392 40.90 -14.08 11.63
N GLU A 393 41.15 -14.88 10.59
CA GLU A 393 42.33 -14.72 9.72
C GLU A 393 42.36 -13.33 9.08
N LYS A 394 41.22 -12.87 8.57
CA LYS A 394 41.11 -11.53 7.97
C LYS A 394 41.42 -10.41 8.98
N ILE A 395 40.91 -10.51 10.21
CA ILE A 395 41.22 -9.55 11.28
C ILE A 395 42.73 -9.50 11.57
N ILE A 396 43.39 -10.65 11.65
CA ILE A 396 44.84 -10.72 11.88
C ILE A 396 45.64 -10.14 10.71
N THR A 397 45.24 -10.43 9.46
CA THR A 397 45.85 -9.83 8.27
C THR A 397 45.72 -8.31 8.29
N ASP A 398 44.53 -7.79 8.57
CA ASP A 398 44.28 -6.34 8.64
C ASP A 398 45.09 -5.66 9.77
N LEU A 399 45.29 -6.35 10.89
CA LEU A 399 46.15 -5.86 11.98
C LEU A 399 47.62 -5.78 11.56
N LYS A 400 48.15 -6.81 10.88
CA LYS A 400 49.53 -6.83 10.39
C LYS A 400 49.79 -5.73 9.37
N ASP A 401 48.86 -5.51 8.46
CA ASP A 401 48.95 -4.46 7.44
C ASP A 401 48.96 -3.04 8.05
N LYS A 402 48.25 -2.85 9.17
CA LYS A 402 48.23 -1.57 9.90
C LYS A 402 49.47 -1.34 10.75
N VAL A 403 50.08 -2.39 11.30
CA VAL A 403 51.33 -2.29 12.09
C VAL A 403 52.56 -2.17 11.18
N SER A 404 52.47 -2.64 9.94
CA SER A 404 53.54 -2.56 8.93
C SER A 404 53.61 -1.22 8.17
N ARG A 405 52.69 -0.28 8.46
CA ARG A 405 52.69 1.11 7.97
C ARG A 405 53.13 2.05 9.07
#